data_AF-A0A925FYV1-F1
#
_entry.id   AF-A0A925FYV1-F1
#
_cell.length_a   1.000
_cell.length_b   1.000
_cell.length_c   1.000
_cell.angle_alpha   90.00
_cell.angle_beta   90.00
_cell.angle_gamma   90.00
#
_symmetry.space_group_name_H-M   'P 1'
#
loop_
_entity.id
_entity.type
_entity.pdbx_description
1 polymer ?
#
loop_
_entity_poly.entity_id
_entity_poly.type
_entity_poly.pdbx_seq_one_letter_code
_entity_poly.pdbx_strand_id
1 'polypeptide(L)'
;MSLACNRQQQPEATTQAKRYDLKGKVVSVDKEKKEVTIAHEEIKGYMPAMTMPFKLKDEWAFDVLAPGSRVGATLVVDANSFWLEGIAISMTMDEPTGLKNPMDAATKPKIGDEVPDFSLINQDGKPVKLHQYRGKALLLTFIYTRCPLPEYCTLMSNNLNEVNKALEGSTNIQARTHLLSITIDPAYDTPKVLRSYGASTTGKFAQENFAHWDFVTGKPEEIKRTAEYFGLTYFEEKDQITHSLRTALIAPDGKVHKVYPGNEWNPADVVKDIQSLLGDSDQKAQEKK
;
A
#
# COMPACT_ATOMS: atom_id res chain seq x y z
N MET A 1 -15.53 -40.58 26.23
CA MET A 1 -14.77 -40.37 24.99
C MET A 1 -15.35 -39.12 24.34
N SER A 2 -14.76 -37.95 24.59
CA SER A 2 -13.67 -37.34 23.79
C SER A 2 -14.25 -36.70 22.52
N LEU A 3 -14.04 -35.44 22.14
CA LEU A 3 -13.22 -34.32 22.60
C LEU A 3 -13.91 -33.04 22.08
N ALA A 4 -14.11 -32.02 22.91
CA ALA A 4 -14.51 -30.69 22.46
C ALA A 4 -13.26 -29.83 22.26
N CYS A 5 -13.06 -29.33 21.03
CA CYS A 5 -12.00 -28.37 20.70
C CYS A 5 -12.23 -27.05 21.45
N ASN A 6 -11.29 -26.71 22.33
CA ASN A 6 -11.22 -25.43 23.01
C ASN A 6 -10.64 -24.38 22.04
N ARG A 7 -11.51 -23.60 21.41
CA ARG A 7 -11.12 -22.44 20.60
C ARG A 7 -10.76 -21.32 21.56
N GLN A 8 -9.47 -21.21 21.91
CA GLN A 8 -8.97 -20.05 22.67
C GLN A 8 -9.28 -18.77 21.88
N GLN A 9 -10.16 -17.95 22.46
CA GLN A 9 -10.46 -16.60 22.02
C GLN A 9 -9.18 -15.76 22.09
N GLN A 10 -8.85 -15.08 20.99
CA GLN A 10 -7.84 -14.03 20.99
C GLN A 10 -8.30 -12.88 21.89
N PRO A 11 -7.43 -12.26 22.70
CA PRO A 11 -7.79 -11.01 23.37
C PRO A 11 -7.82 -9.89 22.33
N GLU A 12 -9.01 -9.32 22.11
CA GLU A 12 -9.15 -8.03 21.47
C GLU A 12 -8.37 -6.98 22.27
N ALA A 13 -7.54 -6.18 21.60
CA ALA A 13 -6.79 -5.12 22.26
C ALA A 13 -7.76 -4.09 22.85
N THR A 14 -7.68 -3.91 24.17
CA THR A 14 -8.48 -2.96 24.95
C THR A 14 -8.26 -1.51 24.53
N THR A 15 -9.32 -0.72 24.61
CA THR A 15 -9.49 0.68 24.17
C THR A 15 -8.66 1.75 24.91
N GLN A 16 -7.49 1.41 25.48
CA GLN A 16 -6.66 2.34 26.28
C GLN A 16 -5.15 2.34 25.97
N ALA A 17 -4.69 1.59 24.97
CA ALA A 17 -3.25 1.52 24.67
C ALA A 17 -2.68 2.87 24.18
N LYS A 18 -1.60 3.32 24.80
CA LYS A 18 -0.84 4.52 24.38
C LYS A 18 0.11 4.14 23.25
N ARG A 19 0.26 5.05 22.28
CA ARG A 19 1.09 4.85 21.10
C ARG A 19 2.19 5.89 21.03
N TYR A 20 3.40 5.46 20.75
CA TYR A 20 4.57 6.32 20.63
C TYR A 20 5.37 5.97 19.39
N ASP A 21 5.92 6.99 18.74
CA ASP A 21 6.86 6.78 17.65
C ASP A 21 8.18 6.24 18.20
N LEU A 22 8.60 5.11 17.66
CA LEU A 22 9.90 4.52 17.94
C LEU A 22 10.76 4.62 16.70
N LYS A 23 11.98 5.12 16.87
CA LYS A 23 13.06 5.04 15.88
C LYS A 23 14.25 4.40 16.56
N GLY A 24 15.00 3.58 15.84
CA GLY A 24 16.16 2.94 16.44
C GLY A 24 16.95 2.07 15.49
N LYS A 25 17.99 1.46 16.03
CA LYS A 25 18.83 0.49 15.33
C LYS A 25 18.61 -0.90 15.90
N VAL A 26 18.28 -1.86 15.05
CA VAL A 26 18.20 -3.28 15.40
C VAL A 26 19.57 -3.75 15.86
N VAL A 27 19.63 -4.31 17.06
CA VAL A 27 20.82 -4.91 17.67
C VAL A 27 20.78 -6.42 17.49
N SER A 28 19.62 -7.05 17.62
CA SER A 28 19.44 -8.48 17.38
C SER A 28 17.99 -8.82 17.05
N VAL A 29 17.79 -9.96 16.39
CA VAL A 29 16.47 -10.52 16.03
C VAL A 29 16.39 -11.93 16.60
N ASP A 30 15.35 -12.20 17.40
CA ASP A 30 15.06 -13.53 17.97
C ASP A 30 13.71 -14.01 17.44
N LYS A 31 13.77 -14.82 16.37
CA LYS A 31 12.59 -15.33 15.66
C LYS A 31 11.79 -16.33 16.51
N GLU A 32 12.46 -17.09 17.38
CA GLU A 32 11.80 -18.07 18.25
C GLU A 32 10.97 -17.36 19.33
N LYS A 33 11.49 -16.26 19.89
CA LYS A 33 10.78 -15.46 20.90
C LYS A 33 9.86 -14.39 20.32
N LYS A 34 9.85 -14.21 19.00
CA LYS A 34 9.18 -13.09 18.30
C LYS A 34 9.58 -11.73 18.88
N GLU A 35 10.87 -11.53 19.09
CA GLU A 35 11.45 -10.33 19.68
C GLU A 35 12.52 -9.70 18.78
N VAL A 36 12.60 -8.38 18.81
CA VAL A 36 13.67 -7.60 18.20
C VAL A 36 14.30 -6.69 19.26
N THR A 37 15.61 -6.77 19.44
CA THR A 37 16.34 -5.83 20.31
C THR A 37 16.66 -4.59 19.52
N ILE A 38 16.22 -3.43 19.99
CA ILE A 38 16.44 -2.16 19.31
C ILE A 38 17.13 -1.19 20.28
N ALA A 39 18.24 -0.61 19.81
CA ALA A 39 18.82 0.61 20.37
C ALA A 39 17.97 1.79 19.87
N HIS A 40 16.97 2.20 20.64
CA HIS A 40 16.01 3.21 20.23
C HIS A 40 16.43 4.61 20.68
N GLU A 41 16.03 5.60 19.90
CA GLU A 41 16.14 7.03 20.22
C GLU A 41 15.16 7.41 21.34
N GLU A 42 15.24 8.64 21.84
CA GLU A 42 14.31 9.12 22.85
C GLU A 42 12.86 9.01 22.38
N ILE A 43 12.03 8.34 23.18
CA ILE A 43 10.59 8.26 22.96
C ILE A 43 9.95 9.39 23.76
N LYS A 44 9.65 10.49 23.07
CA LYS A 44 9.15 11.73 23.69
C LYS A 44 7.97 11.46 24.61
N GLY A 45 8.10 11.88 25.86
CA GLY A 45 7.05 11.75 26.88
C GLY A 45 6.85 10.34 27.43
N TYR A 46 7.73 9.38 27.11
CA TYR A 46 7.64 8.01 27.62
C TYR A 46 8.94 7.51 28.25
N MET A 47 10.05 7.49 27.49
CA MET A 47 11.31 6.92 27.99
C MET A 47 12.55 7.47 27.25
N PRO A 48 13.70 7.57 27.93
CA PRO A 48 14.96 7.98 27.30
C PRO A 48 15.47 6.92 26.33
N ALA A 49 16.42 7.32 25.46
CA ALA A 49 17.09 6.42 24.53
C ALA A 49 17.79 5.26 25.28
N MET A 50 17.50 4.02 24.89
CA MET A 50 18.12 2.82 25.46
C MET A 50 18.06 1.63 24.50
N THR A 51 18.74 0.54 24.85
CA THR A 51 18.75 -0.71 24.08
C THR A 51 17.96 -1.77 24.81
N MET A 52 16.84 -2.23 24.23
CA MET A 52 16.01 -3.25 24.86
C MET A 52 15.23 -4.10 23.84
N PRO A 53 14.81 -5.33 24.22
CA PRO A 53 13.97 -6.17 23.40
C PRO A 53 12.52 -5.68 23.36
N PHE A 54 11.90 -5.80 22.19
CA PHE A 54 10.49 -5.53 21.96
C PHE A 54 9.83 -6.72 21.26
N LYS A 55 8.61 -7.07 21.67
CA LYS A 55 7.76 -7.97 20.88
C LYS A 55 7.41 -7.30 19.56
N LEU A 56 7.48 -8.05 18.45
CA LEU A 56 7.14 -7.54 17.13
C LEU A 56 5.98 -8.34 16.53
N LYS A 57 4.89 -7.65 16.18
CA LYS A 57 3.71 -8.29 15.58
C LYS A 57 3.82 -8.53 14.08
N ASP A 58 4.69 -7.78 13.41
CA ASP A 58 4.93 -7.89 11.98
C ASP A 58 5.76 -9.14 11.66
N GLU A 59 5.10 -10.27 11.40
CA GLU A 59 5.80 -11.57 11.21
C GLU A 59 6.76 -11.58 10.01
N TRP A 60 6.40 -10.88 8.93
CA TRP A 60 7.25 -10.72 7.75
C TRP A 60 8.61 -10.09 8.07
N ALA A 61 8.66 -9.25 9.12
CA ALA A 61 9.84 -8.48 9.44
C ALA A 61 10.98 -9.37 9.97
N PHE A 62 10.68 -10.52 10.57
CA PHE A 62 11.72 -11.43 11.06
C PHE A 62 12.57 -12.06 9.96
N ASP A 63 12.07 -12.08 8.72
CA ASP A 63 12.79 -12.62 7.56
C ASP A 63 13.69 -11.58 6.89
N VAL A 64 13.52 -10.31 7.23
CA VAL A 64 14.23 -9.18 6.57
C VAL A 64 15.04 -8.32 7.54
N LEU A 65 14.71 -8.32 8.84
CA LEU A 65 15.44 -7.57 9.85
C LEU A 65 16.80 -8.24 10.11
N ALA A 66 17.85 -7.43 10.08
CA ALA A 66 19.19 -7.85 10.45
C ALA A 66 19.74 -6.96 11.56
N PRO A 67 20.65 -7.47 12.41
CA PRO A 67 21.48 -6.63 13.27
C PRO A 67 22.14 -5.52 12.43
N GLY A 68 21.92 -4.26 12.79
CA GLY A 68 22.41 -3.10 12.06
C GLY A 68 21.33 -2.29 11.34
N SER A 69 20.19 -2.90 11.00
CA SER A 69 19.06 -2.21 10.35
C SER A 69 18.58 -1.04 11.19
N ARG A 70 18.35 0.14 10.61
CA ARG A 70 17.54 1.16 11.30
C ARG A 70 16.07 0.88 11.06
N VAL A 71 15.23 1.20 12.02
CA VAL A 71 13.81 0.93 11.96
C VAL A 71 13.02 2.08 12.55
N GLY A 72 11.89 2.39 11.92
CA GLY A 72 10.79 3.12 12.52
C GLY A 72 9.67 2.13 12.86
N ALA A 73 8.99 2.31 13.99
CA ALA A 73 7.85 1.50 14.38
C ALA A 73 6.93 2.30 15.31
N THR A 74 5.69 1.84 15.49
CA THR A 74 4.82 2.32 16.57
C THR A 74 5.01 1.44 17.80
N LEU A 75 5.49 2.00 18.90
CA LEU A 75 5.44 1.36 20.21
C LEU A 75 4.04 1.50 20.78
N VAL A 76 3.37 0.38 20.96
CA VAL A 76 2.08 0.29 21.62
C VAL A 76 2.31 -0.17 23.05
N VAL A 77 1.80 0.58 24.02
CA VAL A 77 1.91 0.31 25.45
C VAL A 77 0.49 0.19 26.02
N ASP A 78 0.15 -1.00 26.47
CA ASP A 78 -1.07 -1.31 27.20
C ASP A 78 -0.73 -1.61 28.67
N ALA A 79 -1.72 -1.65 29.57
CA ALA A 79 -1.55 -1.68 31.02
C ALA A 79 -0.51 -2.72 31.52
N ASN A 80 -0.42 -3.87 30.84
CA ASN A 80 0.49 -4.97 31.20
C ASN A 80 1.40 -5.44 30.06
N SER A 81 1.42 -4.77 28.91
CA SER A 81 2.22 -5.24 27.76
C SER A 81 2.67 -4.10 26.84
N PHE A 82 3.78 -4.32 26.14
CA PHE A 82 4.27 -3.40 25.12
C PHE A 82 4.81 -4.18 23.92
N TRP A 83 4.56 -3.67 22.71
CA TRP A 83 4.97 -4.31 21.47
C TRP A 83 5.09 -3.29 20.34
N LEU A 84 5.71 -3.72 19.23
CA LEU A 84 5.89 -2.93 18.02
C LEU A 84 4.92 -3.39 16.92
N GLU A 85 4.36 -2.40 16.24
CA GLU A 85 3.54 -2.55 15.03
C GLU A 85 4.00 -1.58 13.95
N GLY A 86 3.81 -1.94 12.69
CA GLY A 86 4.08 -1.08 11.55
C GLY A 86 5.58 -0.82 11.37
N ILE A 87 6.41 -1.84 11.59
CA ILE A 87 7.85 -1.70 11.45
C ILE A 87 8.23 -1.37 10.01
N ALA A 88 9.13 -0.40 9.86
CA ALA A 88 9.67 0.06 8.59
C ALA A 88 11.19 0.08 8.72
N ILE A 89 11.92 -0.59 7.81
CA ILE A 89 13.38 -0.63 7.81
C ILE A 89 13.89 0.60 7.03
N SER A 90 14.83 1.33 7.64
CA SER A 90 15.56 2.46 7.07
C SER A 90 17.06 2.13 7.11
N MET A 91 17.85 2.50 6.09
CA MET A 91 19.26 2.11 6.01
C MET A 91 20.28 3.24 6.14
N THR A 92 19.93 4.53 6.24
CA THR A 92 20.92 5.61 6.50
C THR A 92 20.43 6.80 7.37
N MET A 93 21.39 7.58 7.92
CA MET A 93 21.23 8.78 8.77
C MET A 93 21.46 10.08 7.96
N ASP A 94 20.93 11.20 8.49
CA ASP A 94 21.02 12.64 8.11
C ASP A 94 19.84 13.11 7.21
N GLU A 95 19.01 14.13 7.50
CA GLU A 95 19.06 15.31 8.38
C GLU A 95 17.61 15.84 8.69
N PRO A 96 17.41 16.89 9.53
CA PRO A 96 16.15 17.23 10.16
C PRO A 96 15.26 18.12 9.29
N THR A 97 14.10 17.63 8.85
CA THR A 97 13.04 18.51 8.33
C THR A 97 12.02 18.78 9.42
N GLY A 98 12.10 19.98 9.99
CA GLY A 98 11.09 20.58 10.84
C GLY A 98 9.80 20.88 10.08
N LEU A 99 9.12 19.84 9.60
CA LEU A 99 7.73 19.97 9.17
C LEU A 99 6.86 19.99 10.42
N LYS A 100 6.42 21.21 10.77
CA LYS A 100 5.27 21.43 11.65
C LYS A 100 4.15 20.50 11.21
N ASN A 101 3.71 19.66 12.13
CA ASN A 101 2.61 18.71 11.96
C ASN A 101 1.34 19.43 11.49
N PRO A 102 0.75 19.05 10.34
CA PRO A 102 -0.64 19.36 10.06
C PRO A 102 -1.33 18.10 9.55
N MET A 103 -1.36 17.03 10.34
CA MET A 103 -2.44 16.05 10.20
C MET A 103 -2.58 15.23 11.48
N ASP A 104 -3.53 15.66 12.31
CA ASP A 104 -4.27 14.73 13.15
C ASP A 104 -4.79 13.58 12.27
N ALA A 105 -4.30 12.37 12.55
CA ALA A 105 -4.87 11.09 12.14
C ALA A 105 -5.21 10.89 10.65
N ALA A 106 -4.20 10.58 9.82
CA ALA A 106 -4.44 9.82 8.59
C ALA A 106 -4.86 8.38 8.95
N THR A 107 -6.14 8.22 9.29
CA THR A 107 -6.76 6.90 9.42
C THR A 107 -6.80 6.30 8.01
N LYS A 108 -6.18 5.14 7.81
CA LYS A 108 -6.28 4.35 6.57
C LYS A 108 -7.74 4.35 6.08
N PRO A 109 -8.00 4.47 4.76
CA PRO A 109 -9.34 4.69 4.27
C PRO A 109 -10.17 3.44 4.56
N LYS A 110 -11.38 3.65 5.06
CA LYS A 110 -12.31 2.57 5.40
C LYS A 110 -13.08 2.18 4.15
N ILE A 111 -13.55 0.94 4.13
CA ILE A 111 -14.48 0.48 3.09
C ILE A 111 -15.72 1.37 3.14
N GLY A 112 -16.10 1.94 1.99
CA GLY A 112 -17.20 2.88 1.84
C GLY A 112 -16.81 4.36 1.90
N ASP A 113 -15.55 4.69 2.23
CA ASP A 113 -15.08 6.08 2.22
C ASP A 113 -15.01 6.61 0.77
N GLU A 114 -15.43 7.86 0.57
CA GLU A 114 -15.28 8.57 -0.71
C GLU A 114 -13.80 8.82 -1.00
N VAL A 115 -13.33 8.35 -2.16
CA VAL A 115 -11.96 8.62 -2.58
C VAL A 115 -11.88 10.06 -3.09
N PRO A 116 -10.97 10.90 -2.54
CA PRO A 116 -10.75 12.25 -3.04
C PRO A 116 -10.39 12.24 -4.53
N ASP A 117 -10.92 13.20 -5.27
CA ASP A 117 -10.53 13.37 -6.67
C ASP A 117 -9.06 13.74 -6.77
N PHE A 118 -8.39 13.23 -7.80
CA PHE A 118 -7.01 13.56 -8.12
C PHE A 118 -6.91 14.06 -9.56
N SER A 119 -5.85 14.80 -9.88
CA SER A 119 -5.56 15.26 -11.25
C SER A 119 -4.13 14.92 -11.65
N LEU A 120 -3.99 13.87 -12.45
CA LEU A 120 -2.73 13.31 -12.94
C LEU A 120 -2.66 13.37 -14.47
N ILE A 121 -1.58 12.83 -15.04
CA ILE A 121 -1.34 12.76 -16.49
C ILE A 121 -0.88 11.33 -16.82
N ASN A 122 -1.45 10.72 -17.86
CA ASN A 122 -1.08 9.37 -18.27
C ASN A 122 0.13 9.33 -19.22
N GLN A 123 0.54 8.12 -19.59
CA GLN A 123 1.64 7.82 -20.51
C GLN A 123 1.49 8.45 -21.91
N ASP A 124 0.27 8.83 -22.30
CA ASP A 124 -0.05 9.51 -23.57
C ASP A 124 -0.09 11.04 -23.43
N GLY A 125 0.22 11.58 -22.25
CA GLY A 125 0.15 13.01 -21.96
C GLY A 125 -1.28 13.52 -21.75
N LYS A 126 -2.26 12.63 -21.58
CA LYS A 126 -3.67 13.02 -21.36
C LYS A 126 -3.95 13.22 -19.88
N PRO A 127 -4.72 14.25 -19.49
CA PRO A 127 -5.17 14.41 -18.12
C PRO A 127 -6.01 13.22 -17.67
N VAL A 128 -5.75 12.72 -16.46
CA VAL A 128 -6.48 11.64 -15.81
C VAL A 128 -7.02 12.15 -14.48
N LYS A 129 -8.33 12.01 -14.27
CA LYS A 129 -9.00 12.36 -13.02
C LYS A 129 -9.78 11.19 -12.48
N LEU A 130 -9.87 11.04 -11.16
CA LEU A 130 -10.57 9.91 -10.57
C LEU A 130 -12.04 9.86 -11.02
N HIS A 131 -12.71 11.01 -11.04
CA HIS A 131 -14.14 11.07 -11.36
C HIS A 131 -14.48 10.55 -12.77
N GLN A 132 -13.52 10.52 -13.70
CA GLN A 132 -13.74 9.98 -15.05
C GLN A 132 -14.01 8.47 -15.05
N TYR A 133 -13.63 7.79 -13.95
CA TYR A 133 -13.85 6.36 -13.76
C TYR A 133 -15.17 6.05 -13.03
N ARG A 134 -15.98 7.05 -12.67
CA ARG A 134 -17.33 6.81 -12.13
C ARG A 134 -18.14 5.95 -13.11
N GLY A 135 -18.87 4.98 -12.58
CA GLY A 135 -19.53 3.94 -13.36
C GLY A 135 -18.66 2.71 -13.69
N LYS A 136 -17.37 2.73 -13.35
CA LYS A 136 -16.45 1.60 -13.51
C LYS A 136 -15.83 1.18 -12.17
N ALA A 137 -15.52 -0.11 -12.03
CA ALA A 137 -14.61 -0.56 -10.98
C ALA A 137 -13.17 -0.19 -11.36
N LEU A 138 -12.45 0.47 -10.45
CA LEU A 138 -11.08 0.94 -10.69
C LEU A 138 -10.11 0.19 -9.76
N LEU A 139 -9.17 -0.57 -10.33
CA LEU A 139 -8.06 -1.17 -9.58
C LEU A 139 -6.83 -0.29 -9.72
N LEU A 140 -6.34 0.21 -8.60
CA LEU A 140 -5.22 1.15 -8.52
C LEU A 140 -4.05 0.55 -7.75
N THR A 141 -2.82 0.75 -8.21
CA THR A 141 -1.60 0.41 -7.47
C THR A 141 -0.54 1.50 -7.61
N PHE A 142 0.49 1.45 -6.77
CA PHE A 142 1.61 2.39 -6.76
C PHE A 142 2.91 1.70 -7.16
N ILE A 143 3.67 2.33 -8.05
CA ILE A 143 4.94 1.81 -8.60
C ILE A 143 5.97 2.93 -8.75
N TYR A 144 7.21 2.58 -9.07
CA TYR A 144 8.15 3.48 -9.74
C TYR A 144 9.04 2.67 -10.68
N THR A 145 9.34 3.20 -11.86
CA THR A 145 9.88 2.36 -12.96
C THR A 145 11.31 1.86 -12.73
N ARG A 146 12.05 2.52 -11.83
CA ARG A 146 13.44 2.18 -11.47
C ARG A 146 13.55 1.23 -10.28
N CYS A 147 12.44 0.68 -9.79
CA CYS A 147 12.46 -0.22 -8.65
C CYS A 147 13.34 -1.45 -8.91
N PRO A 148 14.42 -1.66 -8.12
CA PRO A 148 15.35 -2.75 -8.37
C PRO A 148 14.86 -4.07 -7.76
N LEU A 149 13.79 -4.04 -6.96
CA LEU A 149 13.29 -5.17 -6.19
C LEU A 149 12.20 -5.93 -6.98
N PRO A 150 12.47 -7.17 -7.42
CA PRO A 150 11.51 -7.96 -8.19
C PRO A 150 10.18 -8.19 -7.46
N GLU A 151 10.22 -8.36 -6.14
CA GLU A 151 9.08 -8.62 -5.27
C GLU A 151 8.21 -7.38 -4.96
N TYR A 152 8.59 -6.20 -5.46
CA TYR A 152 7.83 -4.94 -5.29
C TYR A 152 7.17 -4.53 -6.60
N CYS A 153 7.65 -3.48 -7.26
CA CYS A 153 6.96 -2.88 -8.41
C CYS A 153 6.84 -3.85 -9.59
N THR A 154 7.86 -4.69 -9.82
CA THR A 154 7.83 -5.70 -10.88
C THR A 154 6.74 -6.74 -10.60
N LEU A 155 6.64 -7.25 -9.38
CA LEU A 155 5.58 -8.18 -8.98
C LEU A 155 4.19 -7.53 -9.08
N MET A 156 4.02 -6.29 -8.60
CA MET A 156 2.74 -5.58 -8.67
C MET A 156 2.29 -5.33 -10.11
N SER A 157 3.20 -4.89 -10.98
CA SER A 157 2.94 -4.71 -12.40
C SER A 157 2.62 -6.04 -13.08
N ASN A 158 3.34 -7.13 -12.78
CA ASN A 158 3.01 -8.45 -13.32
C ASN A 158 1.63 -8.92 -12.85
N ASN A 159 1.31 -8.75 -11.58
CA ASN A 159 0.02 -9.14 -11.03
C ASN A 159 -1.13 -8.33 -11.67
N LEU A 160 -0.99 -7.02 -11.86
CA LEU A 160 -1.96 -6.21 -12.60
C LEU A 160 -2.08 -6.64 -14.07
N ASN A 161 -0.98 -7.06 -14.70
CA ASN A 161 -1.03 -7.58 -16.08
C ASN A 161 -1.81 -8.90 -16.15
N GLU A 162 -1.68 -9.78 -15.16
CA GLU A 162 -2.49 -11.00 -15.07
C GLU A 162 -3.97 -10.68 -14.86
N VAL A 163 -4.31 -9.68 -14.02
CA VAL A 163 -5.68 -9.16 -13.92
C VAL A 163 -6.15 -8.63 -15.27
N ASN A 164 -5.35 -7.80 -15.95
CA ASN A 164 -5.69 -7.23 -17.25
C ASN A 164 -6.03 -8.32 -18.29
N LYS A 165 -5.17 -9.34 -18.42
CA LYS A 165 -5.39 -10.48 -19.33
C LYS A 165 -6.64 -11.28 -18.97
N ALA A 166 -6.89 -11.51 -17.68
CA ALA A 166 -8.09 -12.22 -17.24
C ALA A 166 -9.38 -11.45 -17.58
N LEU A 167 -9.35 -10.11 -17.49
CA LEU A 167 -10.47 -9.25 -17.84
C LEU A 167 -10.69 -9.17 -19.36
N GLU A 168 -9.65 -9.26 -20.19
CA GLU A 168 -9.77 -9.37 -21.66
C GLU A 168 -10.68 -10.56 -22.08
N GLY A 169 -10.79 -11.61 -21.26
CA GLY A 169 -11.67 -12.75 -21.49
C GLY A 169 -13.18 -12.48 -21.29
N SER A 170 -13.56 -11.32 -20.73
CA SER A 170 -14.96 -10.95 -20.48
C SER A 170 -15.25 -9.50 -20.88
N THR A 171 -15.74 -9.31 -22.11
CA THR A 171 -15.96 -7.98 -22.70
C THR A 171 -16.87 -7.07 -21.87
N ASN A 172 -17.90 -7.61 -21.22
CA ASN A 172 -18.80 -6.84 -20.36
C ASN A 172 -18.09 -6.33 -19.08
N ILE A 173 -17.33 -7.21 -18.42
CA ILE A 173 -16.59 -6.84 -17.20
C ILE A 173 -15.47 -5.86 -17.56
N GLN A 174 -14.74 -6.11 -18.65
CA GLN A 174 -13.69 -5.22 -19.16
C GLN A 174 -14.22 -3.82 -19.48
N ALA A 175 -15.39 -3.70 -20.11
CA ALA A 175 -15.98 -2.39 -20.41
C ALA A 175 -16.32 -1.57 -19.15
N ARG A 176 -16.58 -2.26 -18.03
CA ARG A 176 -16.97 -1.69 -16.73
C ARG A 176 -15.82 -1.65 -15.72
N THR A 177 -14.60 -1.91 -16.15
CA THR A 177 -13.40 -1.86 -15.30
C THR A 177 -12.35 -0.94 -15.89
N HIS A 178 -11.39 -0.55 -15.07
CA HIS A 178 -10.17 0.13 -15.51
C HIS A 178 -9.05 -0.15 -14.52
N LEU A 179 -7.81 -0.18 -15.01
CA LEU A 179 -6.62 -0.36 -14.19
C LEU A 179 -5.78 0.94 -14.18
N LEU A 180 -5.12 1.22 -13.06
CA LEU A 180 -4.34 2.42 -12.89
C LEU A 180 -3.07 2.17 -12.08
N SER A 181 -1.91 2.47 -12.66
CA SER A 181 -0.62 2.43 -11.98
C SER A 181 -0.11 3.85 -11.77
N ILE A 182 -0.02 4.30 -10.52
CA ILE A 182 0.46 5.63 -10.17
C ILE A 182 1.94 5.57 -9.81
N THR A 183 2.77 6.39 -10.45
CA THR A 183 4.17 6.51 -10.02
C THR A 183 4.33 7.28 -8.72
N ILE A 184 5.25 6.83 -7.86
CA ILE A 184 5.74 7.58 -6.69
C ILE A 184 7.07 8.31 -6.96
N ASP A 185 7.63 8.19 -8.18
CA ASP A 185 8.86 8.85 -8.64
C ASP A 185 8.58 9.82 -9.81
N PRO A 186 7.76 10.87 -9.63
CA PRO A 186 7.38 11.76 -10.73
C PRO A 186 8.55 12.55 -11.33
N ALA A 187 9.69 12.64 -10.64
CA ALA A 187 10.89 13.31 -11.13
C ALA A 187 11.55 12.53 -12.28
N TYR A 188 11.52 11.20 -12.23
CA TYR A 188 12.06 10.33 -13.29
C TYR A 188 10.98 9.78 -14.22
N ASP A 189 9.82 9.40 -13.66
CA ASP A 189 8.73 8.72 -14.38
C ASP A 189 7.88 9.71 -15.18
N THR A 190 8.48 10.25 -16.24
CA THR A 190 7.78 11.05 -17.24
C THR A 190 6.77 10.19 -18.03
N PRO A 191 5.76 10.80 -18.71
CA PRO A 191 4.82 10.05 -19.55
C PRO A 191 5.50 9.10 -20.55
N LYS A 192 6.62 9.52 -21.14
CA LYS A 192 7.40 8.69 -22.08
C LYS A 192 8.02 7.47 -21.39
N VAL A 193 8.59 7.64 -20.20
CA VAL A 193 9.18 6.55 -19.40
C VAL A 193 8.09 5.56 -19.00
N LEU A 194 6.96 6.06 -18.52
CA LEU A 194 5.80 5.23 -18.17
C LEU A 194 5.23 4.48 -19.37
N ARG A 195 5.22 5.09 -20.56
CA ARG A 195 4.82 4.40 -21.80
C ARG A 195 5.72 3.20 -22.08
N SER A 196 7.04 3.38 -22.00
CA SER A 196 8.00 2.30 -22.21
C SER A 196 7.88 1.21 -21.16
N TYR A 197 7.69 1.58 -19.89
CA TYR A 197 7.51 0.64 -18.78
C TYR A 197 6.20 -0.16 -18.90
N GLY A 198 5.09 0.49 -19.25
CA GLY A 198 3.81 -0.17 -19.46
C GLY A 198 3.88 -1.15 -20.63
N ALA A 199 4.52 -0.75 -21.73
CA ALA A 199 4.70 -1.60 -22.91
C ALA A 199 5.58 -2.83 -22.62
N SER A 200 6.62 -2.70 -21.78
CA SER A 200 7.42 -3.85 -21.35
C SER A 200 6.65 -4.76 -20.41
N THR A 201 5.84 -4.19 -19.52
CA THR A 201 4.99 -4.93 -18.58
C THR A 201 3.95 -5.77 -19.31
N THR A 202 3.28 -5.23 -20.34
CA THR A 202 2.27 -5.96 -21.11
C THR A 202 2.86 -6.86 -22.19
N GLY A 203 4.13 -6.65 -22.55
CA GLY A 203 4.80 -7.34 -23.66
C GLY A 203 4.35 -6.88 -25.05
N LYS A 204 3.62 -5.75 -25.15
CA LYS A 204 2.95 -5.29 -26.39
C LYS A 204 3.56 -4.00 -26.97
N PHE A 205 4.88 -3.90 -27.10
CA PHE A 205 5.56 -2.65 -27.55
C PHE A 205 5.03 -1.98 -28.82
N ALA A 206 4.61 -2.74 -29.84
CA ALA A 206 4.14 -2.20 -31.12
C ALA A 206 2.62 -2.01 -31.21
N GLN A 207 1.85 -2.57 -30.28
CA GLN A 207 0.38 -2.61 -30.34
C GLN A 207 -0.31 -2.08 -29.07
N GLU A 208 0.45 -1.75 -28.02
CA GLU A 208 -0.13 -1.28 -26.77
C GLU A 208 -0.75 0.10 -26.96
N ASN A 209 -2.08 0.15 -26.78
CA ASN A 209 -2.87 1.38 -26.86
C ASN A 209 -3.34 1.86 -25.48
N PHE A 210 -2.99 1.13 -24.40
CA PHE A 210 -3.32 1.49 -23.02
C PHE A 210 -4.82 1.78 -22.80
N ALA A 211 -5.70 1.13 -23.56
CA ALA A 211 -7.14 1.43 -23.54
C ALA A 211 -7.83 1.07 -22.22
N HIS A 212 -7.27 0.12 -21.46
CA HIS A 212 -7.84 -0.41 -20.22
C HIS A 212 -6.96 -0.21 -18.99
N TRP A 213 -5.72 0.25 -19.19
CA TRP A 213 -4.73 0.38 -18.12
C TRP A 213 -3.88 1.61 -18.35
N ASP A 214 -4.03 2.61 -17.49
CA ASP A 214 -3.21 3.82 -17.50
C ASP A 214 -2.02 3.70 -16.54
N PHE A 215 -0.89 4.25 -16.96
CA PHE A 215 0.29 4.51 -16.14
C PHE A 215 0.40 6.02 -16.00
N VAL A 216 0.29 6.54 -14.77
CA VAL A 216 0.14 7.98 -14.53
C VAL A 216 1.23 8.57 -13.65
N THR A 217 1.54 9.83 -13.93
CA THR A 217 2.44 10.71 -13.18
C THR A 217 1.77 12.07 -12.97
N GLY A 218 2.42 12.98 -12.25
CA GLY A 218 1.85 14.27 -11.94
C GLY A 218 2.72 15.11 -11.01
N LYS A 219 2.09 16.10 -10.37
CA LYS A 219 2.77 16.93 -9.38
C LYS A 219 3.13 16.08 -8.15
N PRO A 220 4.34 16.21 -7.57
CA PRO A 220 4.75 15.46 -6.38
C PRO A 220 3.77 15.57 -5.21
N GLU A 221 3.22 16.76 -4.98
CA GLU A 221 2.24 17.02 -3.92
C GLU A 221 0.95 16.20 -4.10
N GLU A 222 0.47 16.06 -5.34
CA GLU A 222 -0.75 15.34 -5.69
C GLU A 222 -0.56 13.83 -5.53
N ILE A 223 0.59 13.32 -5.99
CA ILE A 223 0.98 11.92 -5.83
C ILE A 223 1.09 11.59 -4.34
N LYS A 224 1.78 12.45 -3.57
CA LYS A 224 1.94 12.27 -2.13
C LYS A 224 0.60 12.21 -1.41
N ARG A 225 -0.28 13.18 -1.68
CA ARG A 225 -1.63 13.20 -1.11
C ARG A 225 -2.43 11.95 -1.45
N THR A 226 -2.36 11.49 -2.70
CA THR A 226 -3.07 10.29 -3.16
C THR A 226 -2.52 9.04 -2.48
N ALA A 227 -1.20 8.89 -2.43
CA ALA A 227 -0.51 7.80 -1.74
C ALA A 227 -0.86 7.75 -0.24
N GLU A 228 -0.75 8.88 0.46
CA GLU A 228 -1.06 8.99 1.88
C GLU A 228 -2.53 8.65 2.18
N TYR A 229 -3.47 9.06 1.32
CA TYR A 229 -4.88 8.68 1.45
C TYR A 229 -5.08 7.17 1.45
N PHE A 230 -4.34 6.42 0.62
CA PHE A 230 -4.40 4.94 0.60
C PHE A 230 -3.51 4.29 1.66
N GLY A 231 -2.91 5.08 2.56
CA GLY A 231 -2.01 4.59 3.60
C GLY A 231 -0.71 4.02 3.04
N LEU A 232 -0.28 4.52 1.87
CA LEU A 232 1.05 4.27 1.30
C LEU A 232 2.03 5.28 1.90
N THR A 233 3.01 4.80 2.62
CA THR A 233 4.15 5.61 3.05
C THR A 233 5.31 5.37 2.10
N TYR A 234 5.93 6.45 1.62
CA TYR A 234 7.14 6.39 0.81
C TYR A 234 8.06 7.58 1.10
N PHE A 235 9.35 7.38 0.88
CA PHE A 235 10.38 8.42 1.00
C PHE A 235 11.55 8.11 0.07
N GLU A 236 12.14 9.16 -0.49
CA GLU A 236 13.32 9.06 -1.34
C GLU A 236 14.57 8.82 -0.46
N GLU A 237 15.39 7.84 -0.84
CA GLU A 237 16.68 7.53 -0.22
C GLU A 237 17.72 7.38 -1.34
N LYS A 238 18.51 8.44 -1.57
CA LYS A 238 19.47 8.55 -2.68
C LYS A 238 18.80 8.34 -4.06
N ASP A 239 19.16 7.26 -4.76
CA ASP A 239 18.65 6.89 -6.09
C ASP A 239 17.47 5.91 -6.03
N GLN A 240 16.97 5.59 -4.83
CA GLN A 240 15.88 4.64 -4.61
C GLN A 240 14.75 5.28 -3.80
N ILE A 241 13.57 4.67 -3.87
CA ILE A 241 12.42 5.08 -3.08
C ILE A 241 12.05 3.92 -2.19
N THR A 242 12.13 4.12 -0.88
CA THR A 242 11.62 3.15 0.09
C THR A 242 10.13 3.38 0.24
N HIS A 243 9.33 2.33 0.03
CA HIS A 243 7.88 2.45 0.10
C HIS A 243 7.20 1.17 0.60
N SER A 244 6.09 1.35 1.30
CA SER A 244 5.12 0.26 1.52
C SER A 244 4.38 -0.08 0.22
N LEU A 245 3.65 -1.20 0.18
CA LEU A 245 2.82 -1.56 -0.97
C LEU A 245 1.33 -1.40 -0.66
N ARG A 246 0.61 -0.81 -1.61
CA ARG A 246 -0.84 -0.64 -1.58
C ARG A 246 -1.42 -0.85 -2.97
N THR A 247 -2.46 -1.67 -3.02
CA THR A 247 -3.38 -1.75 -4.14
C THR A 247 -4.79 -1.50 -3.61
N ALA A 248 -5.62 -0.75 -4.32
CA ALA A 248 -6.97 -0.43 -3.92
C ALA A 248 -7.95 -0.74 -5.04
N LEU A 249 -9.10 -1.31 -4.68
CA LEU A 249 -10.24 -1.48 -5.56
C LEU A 249 -11.31 -0.45 -5.16
N ILE A 250 -11.68 0.38 -6.13
CA ILE A 250 -12.64 1.47 -5.97
C ILE A 250 -13.91 1.10 -6.73
N ALA A 251 -15.05 1.29 -6.06
CA ALA A 251 -16.37 0.99 -6.57
C ALA A 251 -16.82 1.98 -7.67
N PRO A 252 -17.80 1.60 -8.53
CA PRO A 252 -18.36 2.49 -9.55
C PRO A 252 -18.91 3.82 -9.03
N ASP A 253 -19.34 3.88 -7.77
CA ASP A 253 -19.81 5.11 -7.12
C ASP A 253 -18.66 6.01 -6.63
N GLY A 254 -17.41 5.53 -6.67
CA GLY A 254 -16.23 6.27 -6.24
C GLY A 254 -15.69 5.97 -4.86
N LYS A 255 -16.29 5.00 -4.18
CA LYS A 255 -15.93 4.67 -2.80
C LYS A 255 -14.90 3.56 -2.75
N VAL A 256 -14.11 3.54 -1.69
CA VAL A 256 -13.19 2.43 -1.43
C VAL A 256 -13.99 1.15 -1.25
N HIS A 257 -13.78 0.16 -2.10
CA HIS A 257 -14.38 -1.17 -1.96
C HIS A 257 -13.46 -2.09 -1.16
N LYS A 258 -12.16 -2.09 -1.48
CA LYS A 258 -11.16 -2.93 -0.82
C LYS A 258 -9.76 -2.32 -0.93
N VAL A 259 -8.94 -2.53 0.09
CA VAL A 259 -7.50 -2.19 0.07
C VAL A 259 -6.71 -3.45 0.35
N TYR A 260 -5.79 -3.79 -0.55
CA TYR A 260 -4.87 -4.90 -0.42
C TYR A 260 -3.54 -4.36 0.13
N PRO A 261 -3.20 -4.67 1.40
CA PRO A 261 -1.90 -4.34 1.93
C PRO A 261 -0.83 -5.28 1.34
N GLY A 262 0.37 -4.77 1.09
CA GLY A 262 1.48 -5.64 0.69
C GLY A 262 1.38 -6.15 -0.76
N ASN A 263 2.08 -7.26 -1.01
CA ASN A 263 2.18 -7.94 -2.31
C ASN A 263 1.60 -9.36 -2.30
N GLU A 264 0.94 -9.78 -1.22
CA GLU A 264 0.50 -11.17 -1.00
C GLU A 264 -0.81 -11.51 -1.72
N TRP A 265 -1.49 -10.51 -2.28
CA TRP A 265 -2.77 -10.70 -2.96
C TRP A 265 -2.60 -11.44 -4.29
N ASN A 266 -3.55 -12.34 -4.58
CA ASN A 266 -3.55 -13.14 -5.80
C ASN A 266 -4.39 -12.46 -6.91
N PRO A 267 -3.87 -12.30 -8.14
CA PRO A 267 -4.63 -11.75 -9.27
C PRO A 267 -6.00 -12.39 -9.49
N ALA A 268 -6.12 -13.71 -9.35
CA ALA A 268 -7.38 -14.42 -9.55
C ALA A 268 -8.45 -14.03 -8.52
N ASP A 269 -8.05 -13.74 -7.29
CA ASP A 269 -8.97 -13.30 -6.24
C ASP A 269 -9.38 -11.84 -6.44
N VAL A 270 -8.48 -10.99 -6.94
CA VAL A 270 -8.83 -9.62 -7.35
C VAL A 270 -9.85 -9.63 -8.49
N VAL A 271 -9.70 -10.51 -9.48
CA VAL A 271 -10.69 -10.65 -10.57
C VAL A 271 -12.06 -11.05 -10.02
N LYS A 272 -12.12 -11.98 -9.06
CA LYS A 272 -13.38 -12.36 -8.40
C LYS A 272 -13.98 -11.19 -7.61
N ASP A 273 -13.16 -10.45 -6.87
CA ASP A 273 -13.60 -9.26 -6.12
C ASP A 273 -14.22 -8.22 -7.08
N ILE A 274 -13.58 -7.97 -8.23
CA ILE A 274 -14.10 -7.08 -9.28
C ILE A 274 -15.44 -7.57 -9.82
N GLN A 275 -15.56 -8.87 -10.14
CA GLN A 275 -16.80 -9.44 -10.66
C GLN A 275 -17.94 -9.35 -9.63
N SER A 276 -17.66 -9.65 -8.36
CA SER A 276 -18.64 -9.53 -7.27
C SER A 276 -19.10 -8.09 -7.10
N LEU A 277 -18.17 -7.14 -7.05
CA LEU A 277 -18.46 -5.71 -6.91
C LEU A 277 -19.40 -5.21 -8.02
N LEU A 278 -19.13 -5.60 -9.27
CA LEU A 278 -19.95 -5.22 -10.40
C LEU A 278 -21.33 -5.91 -10.39
N GLY A 279 -21.43 -7.14 -9.91
CA GLY A 279 -22.70 -7.84 -9.73
C GLY A 279 -23.59 -7.20 -8.65
N ASP A 280 -23.01 -6.86 -7.50
CA ASP A 280 -23.71 -6.19 -6.39
C ASP A 280 -24.21 -4.80 -6.81
N SER A 281 -23.42 -4.09 -7.62
CA SER A 281 -23.79 -2.78 -8.15
C SER A 281 -25.01 -2.85 -9.07
N ASP A 282 -25.13 -3.92 -9.86
CA ASP A 282 -26.27 -4.12 -10.76
C ASP A 282 -27.56 -4.40 -9.99
N GLN A 283 -27.48 -5.20 -8.92
CA GLN A 283 -28.63 -5.49 -8.05
C GLN A 283 -29.15 -4.22 -7.37
N LYS A 284 -28.26 -3.42 -6.77
CA LYS A 284 -28.62 -2.15 -6.12
C LYS A 284 -29.23 -1.14 -7.09
N ALA A 285 -28.82 -1.15 -8.36
CA ALA A 285 -29.39 -0.29 -9.39
C ALA A 285 -30.80 -0.73 -9.81
N GLN A 286 -31.09 -2.03 -9.75
CA GLN A 286 -32.42 -2.59 -10.06
C GLN A 286 -33.43 -2.34 -8.92
N GLU A 287 -33.01 -2.40 -7.65
CA GLU A 287 -33.88 -2.13 -6.49
C GLU A 287 -34.31 -0.67 -6.33
N LYS A 288 -33.58 0.27 -6.96
CA LYS A 288 -33.87 1.71 -6.93
C LYS A 288 -34.78 2.18 -8.09
N LYS A 289 -35.14 1.30 -9.01
CA LYS A 289 -36.07 1.58 -10.12
C LYS A 289 -37.47 1.08 -9.80
#